data_AF-A0A7W1CRM0-F1
#
_entry.id   AF-A0A7W1CRM0-F1
#
_cell.length_a   1.000
_cell.length_b   1.000
_cell.length_c   1.000
_cell.angle_alpha   90.00
_cell.angle_beta   90.00
_cell.angle_gamma   90.00
#
_symmetry.space_group_name_H-M   'P 1'
#
loop_
_entity.id
_entity.type
_entity.pdbx_description
1 polymer ?
#
loop_
_entity_poly.entity_id
_entity_poly.type
_entity_poly.pdbx_seq_one_letter_code
_entity_poly.pdbx_strand_id
1 'polypeptide(L)'
;MPSEARKEDAIREGRRGLELADYSVLEKNDAAANLALIYARTGETDEAIKLIEKLLTLPGNLDDPAIFTMTQADLKWRWVWDPLRSDPRFQKIVEGPEPKTIY
;
A
#
# COMPACT_ATOMS: atom_id res chain seq x y z
N MET A 1 6.34 11.39 16.13
CA MET A 1 6.46 9.95 15.87
C MET A 1 5.52 9.21 16.82
N PRO A 2 4.74 8.20 16.35
CA PRO A 2 3.95 7.34 17.23
C PRO A 2 4.82 6.65 18.28
N SER A 3 4.26 6.30 19.44
CA SER A 3 4.94 5.46 20.43
C SER A 3 5.07 4.03 19.92
N GLU A 4 6.11 3.30 20.29
CA GLU A 4 6.40 1.95 19.80
C GLU A 4 5.19 1.00 19.92
N ALA A 5 4.54 0.99 21.09
CA ALA A 5 3.34 0.18 21.31
C ALA A 5 2.19 0.49 20.33
N ARG A 6 1.97 1.77 19.98
CA ARG A 6 0.91 2.16 19.03
C ARG A 6 1.24 1.71 17.62
N LYS A 7 2.53 1.66 17.28
CA LYS A 7 3.03 1.18 16.00
C LYS A 7 2.85 -0.33 15.87
N GLU A 8 3.27 -1.09 16.89
CA GLU A 8 3.10 -2.56 16.91
C GLU A 8 1.63 -2.95 16.80
N ASP A 9 0.75 -2.25 17.53
CA ASP A 9 -0.70 -2.45 17.43
C ASP A 9 -1.24 -2.16 16.03
N ALA A 10 -0.82 -1.05 15.40
CA ALA A 10 -1.25 -0.73 14.05
C ALA A 10 -0.85 -1.81 13.04
N ILE A 11 0.39 -2.31 13.12
CA ILE A 11 0.88 -3.39 12.26
C ILE A 11 0.11 -4.68 12.51
N ARG A 12 -0.12 -5.03 13.79
CA ARG A 12 -0.86 -6.23 14.18
C ARG A 12 -2.28 -6.21 13.63
N GLU A 13 -3.00 -5.11 13.78
CA GLU A 13 -4.37 -4.99 13.26
C GLU A 13 -4.39 -4.97 11.73
N GLY A 14 -3.43 -4.29 11.08
CA GLY A 14 -3.32 -4.29 9.62
C GLY A 14 -3.11 -5.69 9.03
N ARG A 15 -2.27 -6.52 9.67
CA ARG A 15 -2.09 -7.92 9.28
C ARG A 15 -3.34 -8.75 9.49
N ARG A 16 -4.01 -8.58 10.65
CA ARG A 16 -5.25 -9.29 10.97
C ARG A 16 -6.36 -9.01 9.96
N GLY A 17 -6.44 -7.78 9.44
CA GLY A 17 -7.39 -7.41 8.40
C GLY A 17 -7.26 -8.25 7.12
N LEU A 18 -6.07 -8.72 6.78
CA LEU A 18 -5.83 -9.60 5.61
C LEU A 18 -6.25 -11.05 5.83
N GLU A 19 -6.41 -11.49 7.08
CA GLU A 19 -6.75 -12.86 7.44
C GLU A 19 -8.25 -13.13 7.42
N LEU A 20 -9.07 -12.11 7.12
CA LEU A 20 -10.54 -12.26 7.06
C LEU A 20 -10.96 -13.15 5.88
N ALA A 21 -11.79 -14.15 6.18
CA ALA A 21 -12.08 -15.26 5.29
C ALA A 21 -12.89 -14.87 4.04
N ASP A 22 -13.76 -13.87 4.15
CA ASP A 22 -14.80 -13.59 3.15
C ASP A 22 -14.46 -12.47 2.15
N TYR A 23 -13.20 -12.00 2.12
CA TYR A 23 -12.81 -10.99 1.15
C TYR A 23 -12.71 -11.55 -0.27
N SER A 24 -13.33 -10.84 -1.21
CA SER A 24 -13.02 -10.91 -2.63
C SER A 24 -11.55 -10.56 -2.88
N VAL A 25 -11.06 -10.88 -4.08
CA VAL A 25 -9.67 -10.54 -4.47
C VAL A 25 -9.42 -9.03 -4.38
N LEU A 26 -10.40 -8.22 -4.79
CA LEU A 26 -10.27 -6.76 -4.77
C LEU A 26 -10.25 -6.21 -3.33
N GLU A 27 -11.10 -6.72 -2.44
CA GLU A 27 -11.09 -6.34 -1.01
C GLU A 27 -9.77 -6.74 -0.32
N LYS A 28 -9.19 -7.90 -0.69
CA LYS A 28 -7.86 -8.29 -0.20
C LYS A 28 -6.77 -7.32 -0.67
N ASN A 29 -6.85 -6.84 -1.91
CA ASN A 29 -5.89 -5.88 -2.44
C ASN A 29 -6.00 -4.51 -1.76
N ASP A 30 -7.23 -4.03 -1.51
CA ASP A 30 -7.49 -2.81 -0.74
C ASP A 30 -6.94 -2.92 0.70
N ALA A 31 -7.27 -4.01 1.41
CA ALA A 31 -6.74 -4.26 2.75
C ALA A 31 -5.20 -4.29 2.77
N ALA A 32 -4.57 -4.88 1.74
CA ALA A 32 -3.11 -4.88 1.60
C ALA A 32 -2.55 -3.49 1.33
N ALA A 33 -3.24 -2.64 0.56
CA ALA A 33 -2.84 -1.26 0.34
C ALA A 33 -2.87 -0.45 1.66
N ASN A 34 -3.88 -0.68 2.50
CA ASN A 34 -3.93 -0.09 3.84
C ASN A 34 -2.77 -0.57 4.72
N LEU A 35 -2.40 -1.85 4.65
CA LEU A 35 -1.22 -2.36 5.37
C LEU A 35 0.08 -1.73 4.86
N ALA A 36 0.23 -1.52 3.56
CA ALA A 36 1.41 -0.83 3.00
C ALA A 36 1.53 0.60 3.55
N LEU A 37 0.41 1.31 3.69
CA LEU A 37 0.38 2.64 4.29
C LEU A 37 0.73 2.61 5.78
N ILE A 38 0.26 1.59 6.53
CA ILE A 38 0.63 1.41 7.93
C ILE A 38 2.15 1.25 8.04
N TYR A 39 2.75 0.35 7.25
CA TYR A 39 4.20 0.15 7.22
C TYR A 39 4.96 1.44 6.88
N ALA A 40 4.52 2.18 5.86
CA ALA A 40 5.13 3.46 5.50
C ALA A 40 5.14 4.45 6.67
N ARG A 41 4.03 4.53 7.42
CA ARG A 41 3.88 5.46 8.56
C ARG A 41 4.62 5.02 9.82
N THR A 42 4.91 3.73 9.94
CA THR A 42 5.56 3.14 11.12
C THR A 42 7.07 2.96 10.96
N GLY A 43 7.59 3.22 9.75
CA GLY A 43 9.02 3.17 9.43
C GLY A 43 9.49 1.83 8.86
N GLU A 44 8.57 0.89 8.65
CA GLU A 44 8.77 -0.41 7.99
C GLU A 44 8.90 -0.23 6.47
N THR A 45 9.85 0.61 6.06
CA THR A 45 10.05 1.02 4.67
C THR A 45 10.21 -0.17 3.73
N ASP A 46 10.96 -1.20 4.13
CA ASP A 46 11.17 -2.40 3.31
C ASP A 46 9.88 -3.18 3.04
N GLU A 47 9.07 -3.39 4.09
CA GLU A 47 7.79 -4.09 3.96
C GLU A 47 6.75 -3.27 3.18
N ALA A 48 6.75 -1.95 3.37
CA ALA A 48 5.90 -1.04 2.60
C ALA A 48 6.22 -1.13 1.10
N ILE A 49 7.50 -0.99 0.72
CA ILE A 49 7.93 -0.99 -0.68
C ILE A 49 7.64 -2.35 -1.34
N LYS A 50 7.95 -3.46 -0.66
CA LYS A 50 7.64 -4.81 -1.16
C LYS A 50 6.15 -5.00 -1.44
N LEU A 51 5.28 -4.49 -0.57
CA LEU A 51 3.84 -4.62 -0.74
C LEU A 51 3.31 -3.72 -1.86
N ILE A 52 3.85 -2.50 -1.99
CA ILE A 52 3.56 -1.57 -3.10
C ILE A 52 3.91 -2.21 -4.45
N GLU A 53 5.11 -2.75 -4.61
CA GLU A 53 5.53 -3.40 -5.86
C GLU A 53 4.59 -4.55 -6.25
N LYS A 54 4.17 -5.35 -5.27
CA LYS A 54 3.19 -6.42 -5.51
C LYS A 54 1.84 -5.85 -5.95
N LEU A 55 1.30 -4.88 -5.22
CA LEU A 55 -0.04 -4.33 -5.48
C LEU A 55 -0.16 -3.67 -6.86
N LEU A 56 0.89 -3.01 -7.33
CA LEU A 56 0.94 -2.40 -8.66
C LEU A 56 0.88 -3.40 -9.83
N THR A 57 1.01 -4.71 -9.55
CA THR A 57 0.89 -5.80 -10.55
C THR A 57 -0.42 -6.57 -10.45
N LEU A 58 -1.26 -6.26 -9.47
CA LEU A 58 -2.53 -6.95 -9.23
C LEU A 58 -3.68 -6.22 -9.93
N PRO A 59 -4.78 -6.95 -10.26
CA PRO A 59 -5.96 -6.32 -10.82
C PRO A 59 -6.56 -5.32 -9.81
N GLY A 60 -7.02 -4.20 -10.35
CA GLY A 60 -7.75 -3.17 -9.63
C GLY A 60 -9.15 -2.98 -10.21
N ASN A 61 -9.96 -2.16 -9.54
CA ASN A 61 -11.24 -1.71 -10.05
C ASN A 61 -11.33 -0.20 -9.78
N LEU A 62 -11.21 0.60 -10.85
CA LEU A 62 -11.31 2.06 -10.75
C LEU A 62 -12.75 2.57 -10.76
N ASP A 63 -13.71 1.72 -11.14
CA ASP A 63 -15.13 2.08 -11.26
C ASP A 63 -15.88 1.95 -9.93
N ASP A 64 -15.36 1.14 -9.00
CA ASP A 64 -15.96 0.97 -7.68
C ASP A 64 -15.28 1.88 -6.65
N PRO A 65 -15.93 2.98 -6.21
CA PRO A 65 -15.36 3.90 -5.25
C PRO A 65 -15.24 3.32 -3.83
N ALA A 66 -15.86 2.16 -3.56
CA ALA A 66 -15.72 1.46 -2.29
C ALA A 66 -14.42 0.66 -2.19
N ILE A 67 -13.70 0.47 -3.31
CA ILE A 67 -12.48 -0.32 -3.37
C ILE A 67 -11.30 0.60 -3.69
N PHE A 68 -10.38 0.74 -2.75
CA PHE A 68 -9.14 1.46 -3.06
C PHE A 68 -8.25 0.62 -3.99
N THR A 69 -8.01 1.14 -5.18
CA THR A 69 -7.02 0.61 -6.12
C THR A 69 -5.75 1.46 -6.05
N MET A 70 -4.62 0.84 -5.71
CA MET A 70 -3.33 1.54 -5.68
C MET A 70 -2.79 1.75 -7.09
N THR A 71 -2.59 3.00 -7.47
CA THR A 71 -1.95 3.37 -8.74
C THR A 71 -0.59 4.03 -8.54
N GLN A 72 0.23 4.07 -9.59
CA GLN A 72 1.49 4.81 -9.56
C GLN A 72 1.26 6.32 -9.34
N ALA A 73 0.17 6.87 -9.88
CA ALA A 73 -0.25 8.25 -9.65
C ALA A 73 -0.57 8.52 -8.17
N ASP A 74 -1.24 7.60 -7.48
CA ASP A 74 -1.50 7.71 -6.04
C ASP A 74 -0.20 7.82 -5.24
N LEU A 75 0.76 6.95 -5.54
CA LEU A 75 2.07 6.92 -4.87
C LEU A 75 2.85 8.22 -5.09
N LYS A 76 2.77 8.78 -6.29
CA LYS A 76 3.46 10.02 -6.65
C LYS A 76 2.88 11.24 -5.95
N TRP A 77 1.55 11.39 -5.99
CA TRP A 77 0.92 12.67 -5.65
C TRP A 77 0.33 12.74 -4.24
N ARG A 78 -0.08 11.62 -3.64
CA ARG A 78 -0.73 11.67 -2.33
C ARG A 78 0.30 11.80 -1.20
N TRP A 79 0.08 12.78 -0.33
CA TRP A 79 0.95 13.09 0.82
C TRP A 79 1.11 11.92 1.81
N VAL A 80 0.19 10.95 1.79
CA VAL A 80 0.23 9.79 2.69
C VAL A 80 1.48 8.93 2.49
N TRP A 81 2.15 9.05 1.34
CA TRP A 81 3.39 8.36 0.97
C TRP A 81 4.66 9.19 1.21
N ASP A 82 4.55 10.40 1.75
CA ASP A 82 5.68 11.26 2.11
C ASP A 82 6.79 10.54 2.88
N PRO A 83 6.50 9.63 3.84
CA PRO A 83 7.54 8.89 4.57
C PRO A 83 8.47 8.05 3.68
N LEU A 84 8.04 7.66 2.48
CA LEU A 84 8.82 6.83 1.55
C LEU A 84 9.57 7.65 0.50
N ARG A 85 9.27 8.94 0.33
CA ARG A 85 9.76 9.75 -0.81
C ARG A 85 11.27 9.92 -0.89
N SER A 86 11.98 9.76 0.23
CA SER A 86 13.45 9.78 0.25
C SER A 86 14.10 8.44 -0.09
N ASP A 87 13.34 7.34 -0.17
CA ASP A 87 13.89 6.02 -0.50
C ASP A 87 14.10 5.89 -2.03
N PRO A 88 15.33 5.58 -2.50
CA PRO A 88 15.61 5.45 -3.93
C PRO A 88 14.76 4.39 -4.65
N ARG A 89 14.34 3.32 -3.95
CA ARG A 89 13.48 2.29 -4.54
C ARG A 89 12.07 2.83 -4.76
N PHE A 90 11.55 3.61 -3.82
CA PHE A 90 10.26 4.27 -3.97
C PHE A 90 10.29 5.31 -5.11
N GLN A 91 11.37 6.11 -5.22
CA GLN A 91 11.56 7.05 -6.33
C GLN A 91 11.54 6.32 -7.67
N LYS A 92 12.25 5.19 -7.80
CA LYS A 92 12.24 4.36 -9.00
C LYS A 92 10.83 3.85 -9.34
N ILE A 93 10.03 3.49 -8.34
CA ILE A 93 8.63 3.07 -8.55
C ILE A 93 7.79 4.20 -9.13
N VAL A 94 7.92 5.45 -8.65
CA VAL A 94 7.06 6.57 -9.09
C VAL A 94 7.56 7.32 -10.33
N GLU A 95 8.83 7.15 -10.68
CA GLU A 95 9.47 7.71 -11.89
C GLU A 95 9.53 6.71 -13.04
N GLY A 96 9.41 5.42 -12.75
CA GLY A 96 9.38 4.36 -13.76
C GLY A 96 8.14 4.46 -14.67
N PRO A 97 8.14 3.76 -15.82
CA PRO A 97 6.94 3.65 -16.64
C PRO A 97 5.80 3.03 -15.84
N GLU A 98 4.56 3.45 -16.08
CA GLU A 98 3.39 2.80 -15.48
C GLU A 98 3.45 1.29 -15.79
N PRO A 99 3.27 0.42 -14.77
CA PRO A 99 3.11 -1.00 -14.99
C PRO A 99 1.98 -1.24 -15.99
N LYS A 100 2.07 -2.30 -16.80
CA LYS A 100 0.92 -2.74 -17.60
C LYS A 100 -0.16 -3.27 -16.66
N THR A 101 -1.05 -2.39 -16.24
CA THR A 101 -2.23 -2.73 -15.44
C THR A 101 -3.36 -3.08 -16.40
N ILE A 102 -3.92 -4.29 -16.27
CA ILE A 102 -5.15 -4.67 -16.97
C ILE A 102 -6.29 -4.17 -16.10
N TYR A 103 -6.98 -3.13 -16.58
CA TYR A 103 -8.23 -2.63 -16.00
C TYR A 103 -9.41 -3.46 -16.51
#